data_AF-E3QTA7-F1
#
_entry.id   AF-E3QTA7-F1
#
_cell.length_a   1.000
_cell.length_b   1.000
_cell.length_c   1.000
_cell.angle_alpha   90.00
_cell.angle_beta   90.00
_cell.angle_gamma   90.00
#
_symmetry.space_group_name_H-M   'P 1'
#
loop_
_entity.id
_entity.type
_entity.pdbx_description
1 polymer ?
#
loop_
_entity_poly.entity_id
_entity_poly.type
_entity_poly.pdbx_seq_one_letter_code
_entity_poly.pdbx_strand_id
1 'polypeptide(L)'
;MGIATETGLMIEVDDILDELQTLKLVLTGQKTVIEDLNRTLKVTANAGGKCPSVEMRTLNNHLVRIEQMEQAARKVDKLLNRLIDLKQKQASLTEALYVRESAIDTARQGKIVIVFTVVTILFVSPHILALPANLPAPDKNVH
;
A
#
# COMPACT_ATOMS: atom_id res chain seq x y z
N MET A 1 8.49 4.67 7.16
CA MET A 1 7.16 5.02 6.62
C MET A 1 6.45 3.75 6.21
N GLY A 2 5.30 3.46 6.82
CA GLY A 2 4.51 2.26 6.56
C GLY A 2 3.42 2.50 5.52
N ILE A 3 2.91 1.41 4.94
CA ILE A 3 1.88 1.42 3.87
C ILE A 3 0.66 2.27 4.26
N ALA A 4 0.27 2.26 5.55
CA ALA A 4 -0.83 3.07 6.05
C ALA A 4 -0.62 4.59 5.86
N THR A 5 0.62 5.08 6.00
CA THR A 5 0.94 6.49 5.76
C THR A 5 0.86 6.83 4.27
N GLU A 6 1.34 5.94 3.40
CA GLU A 6 1.25 6.11 1.95
C GLU A 6 -0.20 6.08 1.46
N THR A 7 -1.04 5.18 1.99
CA THR A 7 -2.48 5.15 1.68
C THR A 7 -3.20 6.41 2.16
N GLY A 8 -2.84 6.95 3.34
CA GLY A 8 -3.38 8.23 3.81
C GLY A 8 -3.04 9.39 2.89
N LEU A 9 -1.80 9.44 2.38
CA LEU A 9 -1.38 10.47 1.43
C LEU A 9 -2.12 10.35 0.08
N MET A 10 -2.47 9.13 -0.32
CA MET A 10 -3.24 8.89 -1.55
C MET A 10 -4.68 9.42 -1.41
N ILE A 11 -5.32 9.17 -0.26
CA ILE A 11 -6.65 9.73 0.06
C ILE A 11 -6.61 11.26 0.03
N GLU A 12 -5.59 11.87 0.64
CA GLU A 12 -5.44 13.32 0.66
C GLU A 12 -5.25 13.91 -0.76
N VAL A 13 -4.52 13.21 -1.63
CA VAL A 13 -4.36 13.64 -3.03
C VAL A 13 -5.66 13.51 -3.82
N ASP A 14 -6.45 12.47 -3.58
CA ASP A 14 -7.78 12.31 -4.18
C ASP A 14 -8.74 13.41 -3.71
N ASP A 15 -8.75 13.72 -2.41
CA ASP A 15 -9.56 14.81 -1.85
C ASP A 15 -9.19 16.16 -2.50
N ILE A 16 -7.89 16.46 -2.66
CA ILE A 16 -7.41 17.67 -3.35
C ILE A 16 -7.88 17.69 -4.82
N LEU A 17 -7.91 16.55 -5.50
CA LEU A 17 -8.39 16.48 -6.89
C LEU A 17 -9.88 16.81 -6.98
N ASP A 18 -10.69 16.35 -6.04
CA ASP A 18 -12.14 16.63 -5.99
C ASP A 18 -12.42 18.10 -5.65
N GLU A 19 -11.65 18.69 -4.73
CA GLU A 19 -11.71 20.12 -4.42
C GLU A 19 -11.35 20.98 -5.64
N LEU A 20 -10.29 20.62 -6.37
CA LEU A 20 -9.88 21.33 -7.59
C LEU A 20 -10.94 21.23 -8.69
N GLN A 21 -11.60 20.08 -8.83
CA GLN A 21 -12.73 19.92 -9.77
C GLN A 21 -13.91 20.82 -9.38
N THR A 22 -14.23 20.89 -8.09
CA THR A 22 -15.30 21.76 -7.57
C THR A 22 -14.98 23.23 -7.84
N LEU A 23 -13.74 23.66 -7.58
CA LEU A 23 -13.30 25.02 -7.88
C LEU A 23 -13.38 25.34 -9.38
N LYS A 24 -12.96 24.40 -10.24
CA LYS A 24 -13.07 24.53 -11.70
C LYS A 24 -14.51 24.72 -12.15
N LEU A 25 -15.46 23.96 -11.58
CA LEU A 25 -16.88 24.09 -11.85
C LEU A 25 -17.38 25.50 -11.51
N VAL A 26 -17.05 26.00 -10.31
CA VAL A 26 -17.45 27.34 -9.85
C VAL A 26 -16.88 28.43 -10.74
N LEU A 27 -15.58 28.39 -11.05
CA LEU A 27 -14.92 29.40 -11.88
C LEU A 27 -15.42 29.39 -13.33
N THR A 28 -15.78 28.22 -13.85
CA THR A 28 -16.42 28.11 -15.17
C THR A 28 -17.81 28.74 -15.16
N GLY A 29 -18.59 28.52 -14.09
CA GLY A 29 -19.89 29.18 -13.91
C GLY A 29 -19.76 30.71 -13.82
N GLN A 30 -18.80 31.20 -13.03
CA GLN A 30 -18.49 32.64 -12.95
C GLN A 30 -18.10 33.20 -14.32
N LYS A 31 -17.40 32.40 -15.14
CA LYS A 31 -17.02 32.82 -16.49
C LYS A 31 -18.24 33.02 -17.37
N THR A 32 -19.17 32.08 -17.39
CA THR A 32 -20.41 32.21 -18.16
C THR A 32 -21.21 33.43 -17.71
N VAL A 33 -21.35 33.65 -16.40
CA VAL A 33 -22.11 34.79 -15.84
C VAL A 33 -21.50 36.13 -16.27
N ILE A 34 -20.16 36.28 -16.22
CA ILE A 34 -19.51 37.52 -16.62
C ILE A 34 -19.61 37.73 -18.13
N GLU A 35 -19.53 36.67 -18.93
CA GLU A 35 -19.74 36.75 -20.38
C GLU A 35 -21.17 37.21 -20.73
N ASP A 36 -22.18 36.65 -20.06
CA ASP A 36 -23.59 37.03 -20.24
C ASP A 36 -23.88 38.45 -19.76
N LEU A 37 -23.28 38.85 -18.64
CA LEU A 37 -23.35 40.23 -18.15
C LEU A 37 -22.75 41.19 -19.17
N ASN A 38 -21.57 40.88 -19.71
CA ASN A 38 -20.91 41.74 -20.69
C ASN A 38 -21.68 41.80 -22.02
N ARG A 39 -22.38 40.72 -22.42
CA ARG A 39 -23.32 40.76 -23.56
C ARG A 39 -24.50 41.69 -23.29
N THR A 40 -25.12 41.57 -22.12
CA THR A 40 -26.27 42.40 -21.72
C THR A 40 -25.89 43.88 -21.67
N LEU A 41 -24.76 44.21 -21.04
CA LEU A 41 -24.26 45.59 -20.94
C LEU A 41 -24.01 46.20 -22.32
N LYS A 42 -23.48 45.43 -23.29
CA LYS A 42 -23.29 45.89 -24.67
C LYS A 42 -24.61 46.19 -25.38
N VAL A 43 -25.64 45.37 -25.17
CA VAL A 43 -26.98 45.59 -25.78
C VAL A 43 -27.62 46.86 -25.23
N THR A 44 -27.52 47.09 -23.91
CA THR A 44 -28.11 48.26 -23.24
C THR A 44 -27.35 49.57 -23.52
N ALA A 45 -26.04 49.49 -23.75
CA ALA A 45 -25.20 50.67 -23.99
C ALA A 45 -25.36 51.31 -25.39
N ASN A 46 -26.09 50.70 -26.32
CA ASN A 46 -26.38 51.24 -27.66
C ASN A 46 -27.16 52.57 -27.67
N ALA A 47 -27.51 53.13 -26.50
CA ALA A 47 -28.17 54.43 -26.33
C ALA A 47 -27.21 55.64 -26.20
N GLY A 48 -25.89 55.49 -26.40
CA GLY A 48 -24.98 56.64 -26.64
C GLY A 48 -23.88 56.90 -25.59
N GLY A 49 -23.49 55.91 -24.79
CA GLY A 49 -22.43 56.04 -23.77
C GLY A 49 -21.37 54.94 -23.81
N LYS A 50 -20.20 55.20 -23.22
CA LYS A 50 -19.03 54.28 -23.12
C LYS A 50 -19.48 52.94 -22.54
N CYS A 51 -19.34 51.84 -23.31
CA CYS A 51 -19.71 50.48 -22.89
C CYS A 51 -18.95 50.07 -21.61
N PRO A 52 -19.64 49.80 -20.49
CA PRO A 52 -19.01 49.16 -19.33
C PRO A 52 -18.77 47.67 -19.65
N SER A 53 -17.53 47.21 -19.49
CA SER A 53 -17.15 45.79 -19.61
C SER A 53 -16.47 45.36 -18.32
N VAL A 54 -16.84 44.19 -17.80
CA VAL A 54 -16.16 43.55 -16.67
C VAL A 54 -14.89 42.85 -17.15
N GLU A 55 -13.77 43.02 -16.45
CA GLU A 55 -12.49 42.41 -16.80
C GLU A 55 -12.45 40.92 -16.41
N MET A 56 -12.06 40.06 -17.36
CA MET A 56 -12.02 38.61 -17.18
C MET A 56 -10.63 38.05 -16.84
N ARG A 57 -9.61 38.91 -16.81
CA ARG A 57 -8.21 38.50 -16.78
C ARG A 57 -7.87 37.67 -15.55
N THR A 58 -8.30 38.13 -14.38
CA THR A 58 -8.07 37.45 -13.09
C THR A 58 -8.73 36.08 -13.07
N LEU A 59 -9.97 35.98 -13.57
CA LEU A 59 -10.71 34.72 -13.64
C LEU A 59 -10.04 33.70 -14.57
N ASN A 60 -9.61 34.13 -15.76
CA ASN A 60 -8.89 33.26 -16.69
C ASN A 60 -7.55 32.79 -16.11
N ASN A 61 -6.83 33.67 -15.39
CA ASN A 61 -5.59 33.28 -14.72
C ASN A 61 -5.83 32.21 -13.63
N HIS A 62 -6.93 32.32 -12.88
CA HIS A 62 -7.29 31.31 -11.87
C HIS A 62 -7.66 29.97 -12.50
N LEU A 63 -8.38 29.96 -13.63
CA LEU A 63 -8.69 28.72 -14.36
C LEU A 63 -7.41 28.00 -14.82
N VAL A 64 -6.45 28.73 -15.41
CA VAL A 64 -5.16 28.15 -15.84
C VAL A 64 -4.38 27.59 -14.65
N ARG A 65 -4.38 28.28 -13.51
CA ARG A 65 -3.70 27.80 -12.29
C ARG A 65 -4.32 26.52 -11.75
N ILE A 66 -5.65 26.41 -11.73
CA ILE A 66 -6.31 25.18 -11.28
C ILE A 66 -6.00 24.02 -12.21
N GLU A 67 -5.97 24.25 -13.52
CA GLU A 67 -5.60 23.20 -14.47
C GLU A 67 -4.16 22.72 -14.25
N GLN A 68 -3.22 23.62 -13.94
CA GLN A 68 -1.85 23.26 -13.57
C GLN A 68 -1.79 22.47 -12.26
N MET A 69 -2.56 22.88 -11.24
CA MET A 69 -2.66 22.16 -9.97
C MET A 69 -3.26 20.78 -10.14
N GLU A 70 -4.29 20.62 -10.98
CA GLU A 70 -4.91 19.34 -11.32
C GLU A 70 -3.88 18.39 -11.96
N GLN A 71 -3.09 18.89 -12.92
CA GLN A 71 -2.02 18.10 -13.54
C GLN A 71 -0.93 17.71 -12.54
N ALA A 72 -0.59 18.58 -11.60
CA ALA A 72 0.40 18.28 -10.56
C ALA A 72 -0.11 17.20 -9.60
N ALA A 73 -1.34 17.33 -9.10
CA ALA A 73 -1.96 16.35 -8.20
C ALA A 73 -2.07 14.97 -8.88
N ARG A 74 -2.52 14.89 -10.15
CA ARG A 74 -2.55 13.63 -10.92
C ARG A 74 -1.17 12.99 -11.10
N LYS A 75 -0.09 13.78 -11.16
CA LYS A 75 1.28 13.24 -11.22
C LYS A 75 1.70 12.66 -9.87
N VAL A 76 1.38 13.34 -8.78
CA VAL A 76 1.67 12.87 -7.42
C VAL A 76 0.94 11.56 -7.13
N ASP A 77 -0.34 11.46 -7.48
CA ASP A 77 -1.12 10.23 -7.35
C ASP A 77 -0.48 9.03 -8.08
N LYS A 78 -0.08 9.23 -9.36
CA LYS A 78 0.62 8.19 -10.13
C LYS A 78 1.95 7.77 -9.49
N LEU A 79 2.70 8.73 -8.93
CA LEU A 79 3.97 8.45 -8.26
C LEU A 79 3.76 7.69 -6.95
N LEU A 80 2.73 8.02 -6.17
CA LEU A 80 2.35 7.32 -4.95
C LEU A 80 1.94 5.87 -5.24
N ASN A 81 1.05 5.67 -6.22
CA ASN A 81 0.65 4.33 -6.67
C ASN A 81 1.86 3.48 -7.08
N ARG A 82 2.80 4.06 -7.84
CA ARG A 82 4.03 3.37 -8.25
C ARG A 82 4.94 3.06 -7.06
N LEU A 83 5.06 3.96 -6.08
CA LEU A 83 5.86 3.72 -4.89
C LEU A 83 5.28 2.58 -4.05
N ILE A 84 3.96 2.53 -3.89
CA ILE A 84 3.26 1.45 -3.15
C ILE A 84 3.50 0.10 -3.85
N ASP A 85 3.33 0.03 -5.17
CA ASP A 85 3.58 -1.20 -5.94
C ASP A 85 5.04 -1.66 -5.79
N LEU A 86 6.01 -0.75 -5.84
CA LEU A 86 7.42 -1.06 -5.63
C LEU A 86 7.70 -1.61 -4.22
N LYS A 87 7.11 -1.00 -3.18
CA LYS A 87 7.27 -1.47 -1.79
C LYS A 87 6.64 -2.84 -1.58
N GLN A 88 5.48 -3.10 -2.16
CA GLN A 88 4.84 -4.42 -2.11
C GLN A 88 5.72 -5.49 -2.80
N LYS A 89 6.24 -5.20 -4.00
CA LYS A 89 7.17 -6.12 -4.69
C LYS A 89 8.43 -6.40 -3.89
N GLN A 90 9.00 -5.38 -3.25
CA GLN A 90 10.19 -5.56 -2.40
C GLN A 90 9.88 -6.43 -1.18
N ALA A 91 8.73 -6.25 -0.53
CA ALA A 91 8.31 -7.08 0.60
C ALA A 91 8.13 -8.54 0.16
N SER A 92 7.43 -8.79 -0.95
CA SER A 92 7.25 -10.14 -1.50
C SER A 92 8.57 -10.81 -1.88
N LEU A 93 9.52 -10.08 -2.48
CA LEU A 93 10.85 -10.61 -2.79
C LEU A 93 11.63 -10.96 -1.51
N THR A 94 11.58 -10.09 -0.50
CA THR A 94 12.26 -10.32 0.78
C THR A 94 11.70 -11.56 1.48
N GLU A 95 10.37 -11.71 1.49
CA GLU A 95 9.70 -12.89 2.04
C GLU A 95 10.08 -14.16 1.27
N ALA A 96 10.09 -14.13 -0.06
CA ALA A 96 10.49 -15.27 -0.88
C ALA A 96 11.94 -15.70 -0.62
N LEU A 97 12.85 -14.74 -0.45
CA LEU A 97 14.24 -15.02 -0.09
C LEU A 97 14.34 -15.64 1.31
N TYR A 98 13.61 -15.10 2.28
CA TYR A 98 13.58 -15.62 3.64
C TYR A 98 12.99 -17.03 3.71
N VAL A 99 11.88 -17.30 2.99
CA VAL A 99 11.29 -18.64 2.88
C VAL A 99 12.28 -19.61 2.26
N ARG A 100 13.00 -19.18 1.22
CA ARG A 100 14.04 -20.01 0.59
C ARG A 100 15.17 -20.34 1.56
N GLU A 101 15.70 -19.35 2.28
CA GLU A 101 16.76 -19.55 3.27
C GLU A 101 16.30 -20.46 4.41
N SER A 102 15.11 -20.19 4.96
CA SER A 102 14.48 -21.00 6.00
C SER A 102 14.25 -22.45 5.53
N ALA A 103 13.88 -22.68 4.27
CA ALA A 103 13.72 -24.02 3.71
C ALA A 103 15.06 -24.77 3.58
N ILE A 104 16.14 -24.06 3.19
CA ILE A 104 17.49 -24.63 3.14
C ILE A 104 17.95 -25.03 4.55
N ASP A 105 17.74 -24.16 5.54
CA ASP A 105 18.10 -24.42 6.93
C ASP A 105 17.26 -25.55 7.53
N THR A 106 15.96 -25.59 7.23
CA THR A 106 15.05 -26.67 7.64
C THR A 106 15.49 -28.01 7.04
N ALA A 107 15.89 -28.03 5.76
CA ALA A 107 16.41 -29.25 5.13
C ALA A 107 17.70 -29.74 5.80
N ARG A 108 18.57 -28.81 6.25
CA ARG A 108 19.77 -29.16 7.02
C ARG A 108 19.42 -29.69 8.41
N GLN A 109 18.50 -29.05 9.12
CA GLN A 109 18.01 -29.53 10.41
C GLN A 109 17.36 -30.91 10.29
N GLY A 110 16.60 -31.18 9.23
CA GLY A 110 15.99 -32.50 8.98
C GLY A 110 17.02 -33.63 8.92
N LYS A 111 18.18 -33.39 8.30
CA LYS A 111 19.29 -34.37 8.30
C LYS A 111 19.83 -34.64 9.70
N ILE A 112 19.94 -33.61 10.54
CA ILE A 112 20.40 -33.74 11.93
C ILE A 112 19.42 -34.58 12.74
N VAL A 113 18.11 -34.35 12.59
CA VAL A 113 17.06 -35.14 13.24
C VAL A 113 17.15 -36.61 12.84
N ILE A 114 17.38 -36.91 11.56
CA ILE A 114 17.53 -38.30 11.08
C ILE A 114 18.76 -38.96 11.73
N VAL A 115 19.91 -38.30 11.73
CA VAL A 115 21.14 -38.84 12.35
C VAL A 115 20.93 -39.07 13.84
N PHE A 116 20.35 -38.10 14.55
CA PHE A 116 20.01 -38.23 15.96
C PHE A 116 19.08 -39.41 16.23
N THR A 117 18.07 -39.61 15.37
CA THR A 117 17.14 -40.74 15.47
C THR A 117 17.84 -42.09 15.31
N VAL A 118 18.73 -42.24 14.32
CA VAL A 118 19.51 -43.47 14.12
C VAL A 118 20.40 -43.77 15.33
N VAL A 119 21.13 -42.77 15.82
CA VAL A 119 21.98 -42.91 17.01
C VAL A 119 21.12 -43.30 18.22
N THR A 120 19.98 -42.65 18.43
CA THR A 120 19.07 -42.96 19.53
C THR A 120 18.56 -44.40 19.46
N ILE A 121 18.15 -44.88 18.28
CA ILE A 121 17.70 -46.28 18.12
C ILE A 121 18.84 -47.25 18.47
N LEU A 122 20.06 -47.02 17.98
CA LEU A 122 21.20 -47.92 18.23
C LEU A 122 21.67 -47.93 19.68
N PHE A 123 21.65 -46.79 20.38
CA PHE A 123 22.18 -46.70 21.74
C PHE A 123 21.10 -46.89 22.81
N VAL A 124 19.90 -46.34 22.63
CA VAL A 124 18.84 -46.40 23.66
C VAL A 124 18.05 -47.71 23.58
N SER A 125 17.74 -48.22 22.38
CA SER A 125 16.92 -49.44 22.23
C SER A 125 17.56 -50.69 22.84
N PRO A 126 18.87 -50.97 22.72
CA PRO A 126 19.47 -52.12 23.42
C PRO A 126 19.64 -51.88 24.93
N HIS A 127 19.79 -50.63 25.39
CA HIS A 127 19.93 -50.33 26.82
C HIS A 127 18.60 -50.40 27.60
N ILE A 128 17.44 -50.14 26.95
CA ILE A 128 16.12 -50.33 27.57
C ILE A 128 15.64 -51.78 27.49
N LEU A 129 16.00 -52.53 26.44
CA LEU A 129 15.62 -53.94 26.31
C LEU A 129 16.44 -54.91 27.19
N ALA A 130 17.58 -54.46 27.73
CA ALA A 130 18.48 -55.27 28.56
C ALA A 130 18.31 -55.12 30.09
N LEU A 131 17.31 -54.35 30.57
CA LEU A 131 16.95 -54.38 32.00
C LEU A 131 16.06 -55.61 32.29
N PRO A 132 16.31 -56.35 33.37
CA PRO A 132 16.91 -57.68 33.26
C PRO A 132 15.89 -58.83 33.21
N ALA A 133 16.16 -59.77 32.31
CA ALA A 133 15.66 -61.16 32.35
C ALA A 133 16.29 -61.96 33.51
N ASN A 134 16.33 -61.40 34.72
CA ASN A 134 16.78 -62.08 35.94
C ASN A 134 15.84 -61.72 37.11
N LEU A 135 14.60 -62.22 37.04
CA LEU A 135 13.77 -62.35 38.23
C LEU A 135 13.97 -63.79 38.75
N PRO A 136 14.43 -63.97 40.00
CA PRO A 136 14.69 -65.30 40.55
C PRO A 136 13.39 -66.12 40.61
N ALA A 137 13.47 -67.39 40.20
CA ALA A 137 12.38 -68.35 40.39
C ALA A 137 12.05 -68.45 41.89
N PRO A 138 10.76 -68.47 42.29
CA PRO A 138 10.41 -68.68 43.68
C PRO A 138 10.90 -70.07 44.12
N ASP A 139 11.72 -70.06 45.16
CA ASP A 139 12.35 -71.21 45.78
C ASP A 139 11.29 -72.25 46.16
N LYS A 140 11.57 -73.51 45.82
CA LYS A 140 10.76 -74.65 46.23
C LYS A 140 11.38 -75.18 47.52
N ASN A 141 10.63 -75.00 48.60
CA ASN A 141 10.77 -75.62 49.93
C ASN A 141 11.70 -74.90 50.92
N VAL A 142 11.18 -74.64 52.13
CA VAL A 142 11.55 -75.33 53.38
C VAL A 142 10.75 -74.73 54.56
N HIS A 143 10.11 -75.65 55.30
CA HIS A 143 9.30 -75.55 56.53
C HIS A 143 7.83 -75.12 56.43
#